data_AF-L5MC48-F1
#
_entry.id   AF-L5MC48-F1
#
_cell.length_a   1.000
_cell.length_b   1.000
_cell.length_c   1.000
_cell.angle_alpha   90.00
_cell.angle_beta   90.00
_cell.angle_gamma   90.00
#
_symmetry.space_group_name_H-M   'P 1'
#
loop_
_entity.id
_entity.type
_entity.pdbx_description
1 polymer ?
#
loop_
_entity_poly.entity_id
_entity_poly.type
_entity_poly.pdbx_seq_one_letter_code
_entity_poly.pdbx_strand_id
1 'polypeptide(L)' 'MHWVRQAPEKGLEWVALISTSGSTIHYAASVKVRVTISRDNAKSMLFLQMSSLRAEDTAVYYCARDTVRGSQCEPRH' A
#
# COMPACT_ATOMS: atom_id res chain seq x y z
N MET A 1 5.76 -3.60 0.75
CA MET A 1 4.34 -3.64 1.17
C MET A 1 3.70 -2.35 0.69
N HIS A 2 2.55 -2.45 0.07
CA HIS A 2 1.85 -1.35 -0.56
C HIS A 2 0.56 -1.07 0.19
N TRP A 3 0.21 0.19 0.27
CA TRP A 3 -1.15 0.62 0.57
C TRP A 3 -1.78 1.13 -0.72
N VAL A 4 -2.99 0.67 -1.00
CA VAL A 4 -3.80 1.02 -2.15
C VAL A 4 -5.18 1.40 -1.63
N ARG A 5 -5.84 2.35 -2.25
CA ARG A 5 -7.22 2.71 -1.90
C ARG A 5 -8.12 2.70 -3.12
N GLN A 6 -9.40 2.48 -2.90
CA GLN A 6 -10.43 2.56 -3.92
C GLN A 6 -11.58 3.41 -3.40
N ALA A 7 -11.70 4.63 -3.93
CA ALA A 7 -12.86 5.48 -3.64
C ALA A 7 -14.10 4.98 -4.40
N PRO A 8 -15.32 5.31 -3.95
CA PRO A 8 -16.53 5.04 -4.72
C PRO A 8 -16.39 5.54 -6.16
N GLU A 9 -16.79 4.72 -7.12
CA GLU A 9 -16.75 5.04 -8.57
C GLU A 9 -15.35 5.26 -9.17
N LYS A 10 -14.26 5.02 -8.41
CA LYS A 10 -12.88 5.14 -8.89
C LYS A 10 -12.18 3.79 -8.97
N GLY A 11 -11.11 3.77 -9.79
CA GLY A 11 -10.16 2.67 -9.83
C GLY A 11 -9.27 2.61 -8.58
N LEU A 12 -8.34 1.65 -8.60
CA LEU A 12 -7.32 1.51 -7.56
C LEU A 12 -6.31 2.66 -7.64
N GLU A 13 -6.15 3.39 -6.54
CA GLU A 13 -5.16 4.45 -6.37
C GLU A 13 -4.05 3.98 -5.43
N TRP A 14 -2.81 4.02 -5.89
CA TRP A 14 -1.66 3.72 -5.03
C TRP A 14 -1.45 4.86 -4.01
N VAL A 15 -1.28 4.50 -2.73
CA VAL A 15 -1.16 5.46 -1.61
C VAL A 15 0.28 5.59 -1.16
N ALA A 16 0.91 4.45 -0.83
CA ALA A 16 2.27 4.44 -0.29
C ALA A 16 2.92 3.05 -0.38
N LEU A 17 4.23 3.00 -0.23
CA LEU A 17 5.05 1.78 -0.16
C LEU A 17 6.05 1.89 0.98
N ILE A 18 6.13 0.84 1.80
CA ILE A 18 7.25 0.60 2.70
C ILE A 18 7.98 -0.68 2.29
N SER A 19 9.32 -0.62 2.23
CA SER A 19 10.16 -1.79 1.90
C SER A 19 10.01 -2.91 2.94
N THR A 20 10.48 -4.11 2.60
CA THR A 20 10.46 -5.26 3.53
C THR A 20 11.26 -4.99 4.80
N SER A 21 12.39 -4.29 4.68
CA SER A 21 13.22 -3.85 5.81
C SER A 21 12.62 -2.68 6.60
N GLY A 22 11.69 -1.91 6.00
CA GLY A 22 11.17 -0.67 6.58
C GLY A 22 12.05 0.56 6.33
N SER A 23 13.21 0.40 5.69
CA SER A 23 14.19 1.47 5.47
C SER A 23 13.77 2.50 4.41
N THR A 24 12.89 2.09 3.48
CA THR A 24 12.51 2.92 2.34
C THR A 24 11.01 3.11 2.34
N ILE A 25 10.59 4.36 2.27
CA ILE A 25 9.18 4.75 2.27
C ILE A 25 8.93 5.71 1.10
N HIS A 26 7.89 5.42 0.32
CA HIS A 26 7.40 6.28 -0.74
C HIS A 26 5.91 6.55 -0.55
N TYR A 27 5.48 7.76 -0.92
CA TYR A 27 4.11 8.22 -0.81
C TYR A 27 3.63 8.78 -2.14
N ALA A 28 2.35 8.62 -2.45
CA ALA A 28 1.71 9.35 -3.53
C ALA A 28 1.61 10.83 -3.17
N ALA A 29 1.76 11.70 -4.18
CA ALA A 29 1.81 13.15 -3.99
C ALA A 29 0.51 13.69 -3.34
N SER A 30 -0.64 13.08 -3.64
CA SER A 30 -1.96 13.47 -3.10
C SER A 30 -2.11 13.29 -1.58
N VAL A 31 -1.30 12.43 -0.97
CA VAL A 31 -1.46 12.00 0.43
C VAL A 31 -0.23 12.26 1.31
N LYS A 32 0.91 12.66 0.72
CA LYS A 32 2.23 12.75 1.37
C LYS A 32 2.26 13.55 2.69
N VAL A 33 1.44 14.57 2.84
CA VAL A 33 1.43 15.43 4.05
C VAL A 33 0.59 14.83 5.19
N ARG A 34 -0.33 13.91 4.88
CA ARG A 34 -1.39 13.47 5.80
C ARG A 34 -1.34 11.99 6.15
N VAL A 35 -0.55 11.23 5.40
CA VAL A 35 -0.43 9.78 5.55
C VAL A 35 0.98 9.43 6.01
N THR A 36 1.04 8.66 7.09
CA THR A 36 2.26 8.05 7.61
C THR A 36 2.09 6.54 7.57
N ILE A 37 3.06 5.83 6.99
CA ILE A 37 3.07 4.36 7.01
C ILE A 37 4.19 3.85 7.90
N SER A 38 3.92 2.77 8.61
CA SER A 38 4.90 2.10 9.45
C SER A 38 4.65 0.60 9.47
N ARG A 39 5.64 -0.17 9.93
CA ARG A 39 5.54 -1.62 10.04
C ARG A 39 6.24 -2.11 11.30
N ASP A 40 5.71 -3.17 11.87
CA ASP A 40 6.35 -3.93 12.95
C ASP A 40 6.68 -5.33 12.42
N ASN A 41 7.97 -5.58 12.20
CA ASN A 41 8.46 -6.85 11.68
C ASN A 41 8.35 -8.01 12.68
N ALA A 42 8.50 -7.73 13.97
CA ALA A 42 8.39 -8.76 15.00
C ALA A 42 6.95 -9.26 15.11
N LYS A 43 5.97 -8.38 14.85
CA LYS A 43 4.54 -8.72 14.88
C LYS A 43 3.93 -9.02 13.51
N SER A 44 4.71 -8.90 12.43
CA SER A 44 4.21 -9.00 11.05
C SER A 44 3.03 -8.07 10.76
N MET A 45 3.06 -6.85 11.32
CA MET A 45 1.98 -5.88 11.21
C MET A 45 2.38 -4.68 10.33
N LEU A 46 1.40 -4.17 9.58
CA LEU A 46 1.53 -2.98 8.75
C LEU A 46 0.48 -1.96 9.18
N PHE A 47 0.91 -0.72 9.36
CA PHE A 47 0.06 0.35 9.85
C PHE A 47 -0.03 1.48 8.82
N LEU A 48 -1.23 2.03 8.68
CA LEU A 48 -1.53 3.23 7.91
C LEU A 48 -2.13 4.26 8.88
N GLN A 49 -1.34 5.24 9.27
CA GLN A 49 -1.80 6.33 10.10
C GLN A 49 -2.18 7.51 9.20
N MET A 50 -3.40 8.00 9.37
CA MET A 50 -3.95 9.11 8.58
C MET A 50 -4.34 10.24 9.53
N SER A 51 -3.82 11.45 9.28
CA SER A 51 -4.17 12.67 10.00
C SER A 51 -5.01 13.59 9.12
N SER A 52 -5.91 14.37 9.72
CA SER A 52 -6.73 15.36 9.01
C SER A 52 -7.46 14.78 7.78
N LEU A 53 -8.21 13.69 8.00
CA LEU A 53 -9.03 13.03 6.97
C LEU A 53 -10.04 14.00 6.36
N ARG A 54 -10.17 13.97 5.03
CA ARG A 54 -11.16 14.75 4.27
C ARG A 54 -12.18 13.81 3.64
N ALA A 55 -13.31 14.37 3.18
CA ALA A 55 -14.33 13.60 2.44
C ALA A 55 -13.73 12.89 1.21
N GLU A 56 -12.74 13.51 0.57
CA GLU A 56 -11.99 12.97 -0.58
C GLU A 56 -11.19 11.70 -0.26
N ASP A 57 -10.91 11.43 1.02
CA ASP A 57 -10.18 10.24 1.47
C ASP A 57 -11.10 9.06 1.77
N THR A 58 -12.42 9.21 1.57
CA THR A 58 -13.41 8.14 1.71
C THR A 58 -13.17 7.07 0.64
N ALA A 59 -12.64 5.93 1.08
CA ALA A 59 -12.26 4.82 0.22
C ALA A 59 -12.17 3.53 1.02
N VAL A 60 -12.18 2.39 0.32
CA VAL A 60 -11.71 1.13 0.88
C VAL A 60 -10.19 1.10 0.77
N TYR A 61 -9.50 0.76 1.85
CA TYR A 61 -8.04 0.69 1.90
C TYR A 61 -7.58 -0.76 1.96
N TYR A 62 -6.64 -1.11 1.09
CA TYR A 62 -6.07 -2.44 0.92
C TYR A 62 -4.59 -2.41 1.25
N CYS A 63 -4.13 -3.39 2.03
CA CYS A 63 -2.72 -3.72 2.09
C CYS A 63 -2.41 -4.76 1.02
N ALA A 64 -1.35 -4.54 0.26
CA ALA A 64 -0.92 -5.43 -0.80
C ALA A 64 0.56 -5.77 -0.66
N ARG A 65 0.89 -7.04 -0.93
CA ARG A 65 2.26 -7.53 -0.98
C ARG A 65 2.56 -7.92 -2.41
N ASP A 66 3.67 -7.40 -2.93
CA ASP A 66 4.22 -7.93 -4.17
C ASP A 66 4.60 -9.39 -3.91
N THR A 67 4.01 -10.29 -4.69
CA THR A 67 4.35 -11.70 -4.66
C THR A 67 5.12 -11.95 -5.93
N VAL A 68 6.33 -12.48 -5.80
CA VAL A 68 7.08 -12.98 -6.95
C VAL A 68 6.18 -14.04 -7.58
N ARG A 69 5.51 -13.73 -8.68
CA ARG A 69 5.02 -14.78 -9.56
C ARG A 69 6.30 -15.49 -10.00
N GLY A 70 6.55 -16.69 -9.44
CA GLY A 70 7.56 -17.56 -10.01
C GLY A 70 7.30 -17.63 -11.52
N SER A 71 8.37 -17.61 -12.32
CA SER A 71 8.27 -17.84 -13.76
C SER A 71 7.27 -18.98 -13.97
N GLN A 72 6.14 -18.71 -14.62
CA GLN A 72 5.25 -19.77 -15.04
C GLN A 72 6.12 -20.71 -15.88
N CYS A 73 6.45 -21.88 -15.33
CA CYS A 73 6.95 -22.96 -16.16
C CYS A 73 5.77 -23.34 -17.04
N GLU A 74 5.66 -22.72 -18.21
CA GLU A 74 4.78 -23.20 -19.26
C GLU A 74 5.20 -24.65 -19.55
N PRO A 75 4.30 -25.64 -19.43
CA PRO A 75 4.61 -26.97 -19.90
C PRO A 75 4.79 -26.87 -21.41
N ARG A 76 6.03 -27.02 -21.87
CA ARG A 76 6.30 -27.26 -23.29
C ARG A 76 5.74 -28.64 -23.62
N HIS A 77 4.70 -28.63 -24.45
CA HIS A 77 4.08 -29.82 -25.00
C HIS A 77 4.94 -30.42 -26.12
#